data_AF-A0A6N8BGR9-F1
#
_entry.id   AF-A0A6N8BGR9-F1
#
_cell.length_a   1.000
_cell.length_b   1.000
_cell.length_c   1.000
_cell.angle_alpha   90.00
_cell.angle_beta   90.00
_cell.angle_gamma   90.00
#
_symmetry.space_group_name_H-M   'P 1'
#
loop_
_entity.id
_entity.type
_entity.pdbx_description
1 polymer ?
#
loop_
_entity_poly.entity_id
_entity_poly.type
_entity_poly.pdbx_seq_one_letter_code
_entity_poly.pdbx_strand_id
1 'polypeptide(L)'
;MSSLPELMNPAQVCRTLGITPSGVRRLSREGSLEVKDTVRFKNGNMNLFSIEQVRGLLPVIPRIKQAWETYDKSRFGARRVSKAHVHRHKSYNNKINHKEQFFMATDALAEKTAQLIKACYYLFHLNHYAKAGNQYLYDLKELVLQTFVEQYTDDDLVKVSFIEGDNKVILCPECKAQAKERGMSYLEYLDATGACPRCTREFKYYSLYEFIISHGEYRFCFHTPYSTAKKWFKNVGLRPPQTHKPQREGAYTFGRSVYESEAQVVELIEVIKELQNFLADFGVEPLIETGIRDFE
;
A
#
# COMPACT_ATOMS: atom_id res chain seq x y z
N MET A 1 30.70 26.04 -1.78
CA MET A 1 29.32 25.92 -1.25
C MET A 1 28.84 24.53 -1.61
N SER A 2 28.74 23.61 -0.64
CA SER A 2 28.23 22.26 -0.91
C SER A 2 26.75 22.37 -1.25
N SER A 3 26.40 22.12 -2.51
CA SER A 3 25.01 21.87 -2.89
C SER A 3 24.46 20.80 -1.95
N LEU A 4 23.28 21.04 -1.38
CA LEU A 4 22.58 20.00 -0.62
C LEU A 4 22.54 18.73 -1.48
N PRO A 5 22.87 17.55 -0.92
CA PRO A 5 22.87 16.32 -1.69
C PRO A 5 21.47 16.11 -2.23
N GLU A 6 21.35 15.96 -3.55
CA GLU A 6 20.10 15.62 -4.19
C GLU A 6 19.68 14.23 -3.72
N LEU A 7 18.41 14.09 -3.31
CA LEU A 7 17.90 12.90 -2.64
C LEU A 7 16.88 12.17 -3.52
N MET A 8 16.91 10.84 -3.46
CA MET A 8 15.94 9.94 -4.10
C MET A 8 15.05 9.26 -3.05
N ASN A 9 13.77 9.13 -3.37
CA ASN A 9 12.83 8.30 -2.63
C ASN A 9 12.97 6.81 -3.00
N PRO A 10 12.32 5.89 -2.27
CA PRO A 10 12.47 4.45 -2.50
C PRO A 10 12.07 4.01 -3.91
N ALA A 11 11.08 4.64 -4.53
CA ALA A 11 10.60 4.30 -5.87
C ALA A 11 11.63 4.65 -6.95
N GLN A 12 12.27 5.81 -6.83
CA GLN A 12 13.39 6.20 -7.70
C GLN A 12 14.59 5.27 -7.52
N VAL A 13 14.94 4.91 -6.28
CA VAL A 13 16.03 3.94 -6.02
C VAL A 13 15.74 2.58 -6.64
N CYS A 14 14.51 2.08 -6.53
CA CYS A 14 14.10 0.81 -7.15
C CYS A 14 14.35 0.83 -8.67
N ARG A 15 13.89 1.89 -9.34
CA ARG A 15 14.06 2.08 -10.79
C ARG A 15 15.54 2.18 -11.16
N THR A 16 16.30 3.03 -10.48
CA THR A 16 17.72 3.27 -10.76
C THR A 16 18.53 1.99 -10.62
N LEU A 17 18.35 1.23 -9.54
CA LEU A 17 19.15 0.03 -9.26
C LEU A 17 18.59 -1.25 -9.91
N GLY A 18 17.42 -1.19 -10.55
CA GLY A 18 16.71 -2.37 -11.05
C GLY A 18 16.43 -3.39 -9.94
N ILE A 19 15.94 -2.91 -8.79
CA ILE A 19 15.58 -3.74 -7.63
C ILE A 19 14.18 -3.38 -7.14
N THR A 20 13.59 -4.25 -6.32
CA THR A 20 12.29 -3.98 -5.69
C THR A 20 12.45 -3.29 -4.34
N PRO A 21 11.36 -2.82 -3.70
CA PRO A 21 11.45 -2.24 -2.35
C PRO A 21 12.00 -3.20 -1.30
N SER A 22 11.87 -4.52 -1.50
CA SER A 22 12.50 -5.52 -0.62
C SER A 22 14.03 -5.46 -0.71
N GLY A 23 14.56 -5.27 -1.93
CA GLY A 23 15.97 -5.04 -2.21
C GLY A 23 16.48 -3.74 -1.58
N VAL A 24 15.75 -2.63 -1.70
CA VAL A 24 16.12 -1.34 -1.05
C VAL A 24 16.26 -1.52 0.46
N ARG A 25 15.26 -2.14 1.11
CA ARG A 25 15.32 -2.40 2.56
C ARG A 25 16.47 -3.33 2.93
N ARG A 26 16.78 -4.31 2.08
CA ARG A 26 17.91 -5.22 2.31
C ARG A 26 19.24 -4.48 2.25
N LEU A 27 19.43 -3.62 1.23
CA LEU A 27 20.62 -2.75 1.14
C LEU A 27 20.77 -1.86 2.37
N SER A 28 19.69 -1.25 2.85
CA SER A 28 19.76 -0.42 4.05
C SER A 28 20.04 -1.20 5.33
N ARG A 29 19.43 -2.38 5.49
CA ARG A 29 19.69 -3.25 6.64
C ARG A 29 21.12 -3.77 6.66
N GLU A 30 21.70 -4.03 5.49
CA GLU A 30 23.08 -4.52 5.34
C GLU A 30 24.11 -3.37 5.32
N GLY A 31 23.68 -2.11 5.49
CA GLY A 31 24.56 -0.94 5.53
C GLY A 31 25.13 -0.50 4.18
N SER A 32 24.66 -1.10 3.08
CA SER A 32 25.11 -0.73 1.72
C SER A 32 24.44 0.56 1.21
N LEU A 33 23.28 0.92 1.75
CA LEU A 33 22.53 2.11 1.37
C LEU A 33 22.01 2.85 2.60
N GLU A 34 22.51 4.05 2.86
CA GLU A 34 22.18 4.81 4.06
C GLU A 34 20.98 5.73 3.84
N VAL A 35 20.09 5.77 4.82
CA VAL A 35 19.02 6.77 4.86
C VAL A 35 19.63 8.12 5.19
N LYS A 36 19.48 9.10 4.29
CA LYS A 36 20.02 10.46 4.46
C LYS A 36 19.00 11.42 5.05
N ASP A 37 17.73 11.23 4.73
CA ASP A 37 16.65 12.02 5.29
C ASP A 37 15.35 11.20 5.33
N THR A 38 14.30 11.74 5.94
CA THR A 38 12.99 11.10 6.05
C THR A 38 11.86 12.12 5.92
N VAL A 39 10.99 11.91 4.94
CA VAL A 39 9.74 12.66 4.83
C VAL A 39 8.68 11.98 5.68
N ARG A 40 8.04 12.75 6.56
CA ARG A 40 6.97 12.26 7.43
C ARG A 40 5.61 12.43 6.74
N PHE A 41 4.93 11.31 6.57
CA PHE A 41 3.55 11.21 6.08
C PHE A 41 2.63 10.89 7.26
N LYS A 42 1.32 11.08 7.09
CA LYS A 42 0.32 10.75 8.11
C LYS A 42 0.36 9.26 8.43
N ASN A 43 0.43 8.41 7.41
CA ASN A 43 0.39 6.95 7.56
C ASN A 43 1.77 6.27 7.54
N GLY A 44 2.88 7.00 7.59
CA GLY A 44 4.21 6.39 7.66
C GLY A 44 5.35 7.33 7.34
N ASN A 45 6.57 6.80 7.25
CA ASN A 45 7.75 7.56 6.89
C ASN A 45 8.27 7.10 5.53
N MET A 46 8.74 8.04 4.72
CA MET A 46 9.44 7.76 3.47
C MET A 46 10.92 8.11 3.62
N ASN A 47 11.76 7.08 3.60
CA ASN A 47 13.20 7.25 3.68
C ASN A 47 13.76 7.77 2.35
N LEU A 48 14.65 8.76 2.44
CA LEU A 48 15.35 9.35 1.30
C LEU A 48 16.82 8.94 1.29
N PHE A 49 17.40 8.84 0.10
CA PHE A 49 18.72 8.30 -0.16
C PHE A 49 19.54 9.25 -1.04
N SER A 50 20.85 9.36 -0.82
CA SER A 50 21.72 10.18 -1.67
C SER A 50 21.78 9.63 -3.09
N ILE A 51 21.61 10.50 -4.10
CA ILE A 51 21.79 10.13 -5.51
C ILE A 51 23.19 9.58 -5.76
N GLU A 52 24.22 10.19 -5.19
CA GLU A 52 25.62 9.75 -5.36
C GLU A 52 25.82 8.33 -4.83
N GLN A 53 25.28 8.03 -3.65
CA GLN A 53 25.37 6.69 -3.07
C GLN A 53 24.61 5.66 -3.92
N VAL A 54 23.39 6.00 -4.37
CA VAL A 54 22.59 5.12 -5.23
C VAL A 54 23.32 4.85 -6.55
N ARG A 55 23.82 5.88 -7.23
CA ARG A 55 24.58 5.71 -8.47
C ARG A 55 25.87 4.93 -8.26
N GLY A 56 26.57 5.15 -7.15
CA GLY A 56 27.76 4.40 -6.76
C GLY A 56 27.50 2.90 -6.55
N LEU A 57 26.27 2.49 -6.26
CA LEU A 57 25.89 1.08 -6.14
C LEU A 57 25.70 0.39 -7.48
N LEU A 58 25.35 1.11 -8.56
CA LEU A 58 25.08 0.52 -9.89
C LEU A 58 26.10 -0.53 -10.35
N PRO A 59 27.42 -0.26 -10.34
CA PRO A 59 28.41 -1.23 -10.80
C PRO A 59 28.51 -2.47 -9.91
N VAL A 60 28.12 -2.38 -8.63
CA VAL A 60 28.25 -3.47 -7.65
C VAL A 60 26.93 -4.24 -7.43
N ILE A 61 25.78 -3.72 -7.88
CA ILE A 61 24.48 -4.39 -7.74
C ILE A 61 24.49 -5.84 -8.26
N PRO A 62 25.05 -6.18 -9.44
CA PRO A 62 25.07 -7.57 -9.90
C PRO A 62 25.75 -8.52 -8.91
N ARG A 63 26.87 -8.09 -8.32
CA ARG A 63 27.60 -8.87 -7.31
C ARG A 63 26.81 -8.99 -6.01
N ILE A 64 26.16 -7.91 -5.56
CA ILE A 64 25.29 -7.92 -4.38
C ILE A 64 24.13 -8.91 -4.56
N LYS A 65 23.47 -8.90 -5.73
CA LYS A 65 22.39 -9.84 -6.06
C LYS A 65 22.88 -11.30 -6.03
N GLN A 66 24.07 -11.59 -6.57
CA GLN A 66 24.67 -12.93 -6.50
C GLN A 66 24.98 -13.36 -5.06
N ALA A 67 25.48 -12.44 -4.22
CA ALA A 67 25.72 -12.71 -2.81
C ALA A 67 24.41 -13.01 -2.06
N TRP A 68 23.35 -12.25 -2.35
CA TRP A 68 22.02 -12.49 -1.81
C TRP A 68 21.47 -13.86 -2.18
N GLU A 69 21.59 -14.26 -3.46
CA GLU A 69 21.19 -15.58 -3.91
C GLU A 69 21.97 -16.70 -3.24
N THR A 70 23.28 -16.52 -3.07
CA THR A 70 24.16 -17.50 -2.41
C THR A 70 23.76 -17.69 -0.95
N TYR A 71 23.50 -16.58 -0.25
CA TYR A 71 22.98 -16.59 1.12
C TYR A 71 21.61 -17.27 1.22
N ASP A 72 20.69 -16.97 0.30
CA ASP A 72 19.36 -17.58 0.31
C ASP A 72 19.45 -19.10 0.02
N LYS A 73 20.33 -19.53 -0.90
CA LYS A 73 20.59 -20.94 -1.21
C LYS A 73 21.18 -21.69 -0.01
N SER A 74 22.11 -21.08 0.74
CA SER A 74 22.68 -21.72 1.93
C SER A 74 21.65 -21.81 3.07
N ARG A 75 20.84 -20.76 3.27
CA ARG A 75 19.86 -20.69 4.36
C ARG A 75 18.62 -21.55 4.14
N PHE A 76 18.10 -21.59 2.90
CA PHE A 76 16.81 -22.24 2.60
C PHE A 76 16.96 -23.51 1.74
N GLY A 77 18.19 -23.86 1.36
CA GLY A 77 18.53 -25.03 0.55
C GLY A 77 18.46 -24.73 -0.96
N ALA A 78 19.55 -25.05 -1.67
CA ALA A 78 19.71 -24.76 -3.09
C ALA A 78 18.57 -25.30 -3.96
N ARG A 79 18.12 -26.55 -3.72
CA ARG A 79 17.02 -27.16 -4.48
C ARG A 79 15.70 -26.41 -4.32
N ARG A 80 15.40 -25.91 -3.13
CA ARG A 80 14.17 -25.15 -2.83
C ARG A 80 14.21 -23.78 -3.50
N VAL A 81 15.35 -23.10 -3.42
CA VAL A 81 15.55 -21.78 -4.02
C VAL A 81 15.52 -21.85 -5.55
N SER A 82 16.16 -22.85 -6.18
CA SER A 82 16.09 -23.02 -7.63
C SER A 82 14.68 -23.31 -8.12
N LYS A 83 13.90 -24.16 -7.43
CA LYS A 83 12.48 -24.36 -7.75
C LYS A 83 11.69 -23.06 -7.61
N ALA A 84 11.90 -22.32 -6.52
CA ALA A 84 11.26 -21.02 -6.32
C ALA A 84 11.61 -20.03 -7.44
N HIS A 85 12.84 -20.04 -7.95
CA HIS A 85 13.26 -19.20 -9.07
C HIS A 85 12.49 -19.52 -10.37
N VAL A 86 12.37 -20.79 -10.73
CA VAL A 86 11.58 -21.22 -11.89
C VAL A 86 10.11 -20.77 -11.75
N HIS A 87 9.52 -20.97 -10.57
CA HIS A 87 8.15 -20.50 -10.29
C HIS A 87 8.03 -18.97 -10.36
N ARG A 88 9.03 -18.22 -9.88
CA ARG A 88 9.05 -16.75 -9.97
C ARG A 88 9.10 -16.29 -11.43
N HIS A 89 9.94 -16.90 -12.27
CA HIS A 89 10.03 -16.55 -13.69
C HIS A 89 8.71 -16.84 -14.43
N LYS A 90 8.10 -18.01 -14.20
CA LYS A 90 6.77 -18.31 -14.76
C LYS A 90 5.71 -17.32 -14.26
N SER A 91 5.73 -17.01 -12.96
CA SER A 91 4.82 -16.03 -12.37
C SER A 91 5.02 -14.62 -12.92
N TYR A 92 6.25 -14.24 -13.25
CA TYR A 92 6.59 -12.95 -13.85
C TYR A 92 5.96 -12.83 -15.24
N ASN A 93 6.22 -13.80 -16.13
CA ASN A 93 5.64 -13.82 -17.48
C ASN A 93 4.11 -13.81 -17.45
N ASN A 94 3.50 -14.60 -16.57
CA ASN A 94 2.04 -14.60 -16.42
C ASN A 94 1.49 -13.23 -16.00
N LYS A 95 2.23 -12.48 -15.18
CA LYS A 95 1.82 -11.16 -14.71
C LYS A 95 1.99 -10.09 -15.79
N ILE A 96 3.03 -10.18 -16.61
CA ILE A 96 3.18 -9.32 -17.80
C ILE A 96 1.97 -9.50 -18.71
N ASN A 97 1.70 -10.75 -19.13
CA ASN A 97 0.59 -11.03 -20.03
C ASN A 97 -0.75 -10.57 -19.44
N HIS A 98 -0.96 -10.76 -18.13
CA HIS A 98 -2.17 -10.30 -17.46
C HIS A 98 -2.27 -8.76 -17.44
N LYS A 99 -1.17 -8.05 -17.19
CA LYS A 99 -1.11 -6.58 -17.23
C LYS A 99 -1.44 -6.06 -18.63
N GLU A 100 -0.82 -6.63 -19.67
CA GLU A 100 -1.06 -6.25 -21.06
C GLU A 100 -2.51 -6.49 -21.47
N GLN A 101 -3.05 -7.69 -21.20
CA GLN A 101 -4.44 -8.03 -21.47
C GLN A 101 -5.41 -7.12 -20.73
N PHE A 102 -5.09 -6.77 -19.47
CA PHE A 102 -5.89 -5.83 -18.69
C PHE A 102 -5.96 -4.47 -19.40
N PHE A 103 -4.81 -3.89 -19.78
CA PHE A 103 -4.80 -2.57 -20.40
C PHE A 103 -5.44 -2.56 -21.79
N MET A 104 -5.17 -3.57 -22.62
CA MET A 104 -5.85 -3.72 -23.91
C MET A 104 -7.37 -3.78 -23.78
N ALA A 105 -7.89 -4.50 -22.77
CA ALA A 105 -9.32 -4.59 -22.54
C ALA A 105 -9.90 -3.28 -21.97
N THR A 106 -9.15 -2.55 -21.13
CA THR A 106 -9.60 -1.24 -20.62
C THR A 106 -9.62 -0.14 -21.68
N ASP A 107 -8.78 -0.22 -22.70
CA ASP A 107 -8.74 0.78 -23.78
C ASP A 107 -10.00 0.77 -24.66
N ALA A 108 -10.78 -0.33 -24.63
CA ALA A 108 -12.07 -0.42 -25.31
C ALA A 108 -13.24 0.19 -24.51
N LEU A 109 -13.02 0.62 -23.27
CA LEU A 109 -14.05 1.22 -22.41
C LEU A 109 -14.20 2.72 -22.68
N ALA A 110 -15.34 3.29 -22.29
CA ALA A 110 -15.52 4.73 -22.27
C ALA A 110 -14.45 5.41 -21.40
N GLU A 111 -13.94 6.56 -21.83
CA GLU A 111 -12.78 7.24 -21.23
C GLU A 111 -12.86 7.36 -19.70
N LYS A 112 -13.97 7.89 -19.19
CA LYS A 112 -14.21 8.04 -17.74
C LYS A 112 -14.16 6.70 -16.99
N THR A 113 -14.71 5.64 -17.57
CA THR A 113 -14.70 4.29 -17.00
C THR A 113 -13.30 3.67 -17.08
N ALA A 114 -12.62 3.80 -18.23
CA ALA A 114 -11.26 3.32 -18.42
C ALA A 114 -10.32 3.95 -17.39
N GLN A 115 -10.39 5.28 -17.22
CA GLN A 115 -9.61 6.02 -16.24
C GLN A 115 -9.84 5.50 -14.80
N LEU A 116 -11.10 5.32 -14.39
CA LEU A 116 -11.44 4.77 -13.06
C LEU A 116 -10.89 3.34 -12.86
N ILE A 117 -11.08 2.46 -13.86
CA ILE A 117 -10.66 1.06 -13.78
C ILE A 117 -9.13 0.94 -13.76
N LYS A 118 -8.41 1.76 -14.55
CA LYS A 118 -6.95 1.86 -14.52
C LYS A 118 -6.45 2.38 -13.16
N ALA A 119 -7.09 3.42 -12.62
CA ALA A 119 -6.78 3.91 -11.27
C ALA A 119 -6.97 2.82 -10.21
N CYS A 120 -8.05 2.03 -10.30
CA CYS A 120 -8.29 0.91 -9.39
C CYS A 120 -7.21 -0.19 -9.50
N TYR A 121 -6.72 -0.49 -10.70
CA TYR A 121 -5.62 -1.42 -10.92
C TYR A 121 -4.35 -0.99 -10.18
N TYR A 122 -3.94 0.28 -10.34
CA TYR A 122 -2.76 0.79 -9.65
C TYR A 122 -2.98 0.94 -8.14
N LEU A 123 -4.19 1.32 -7.71
CA LEU A 123 -4.54 1.42 -6.30
C LEU A 123 -4.48 0.06 -5.58
N PHE A 124 -4.85 -1.01 -6.27
CA PHE A 124 -4.69 -2.39 -5.80
C PHE A 124 -3.21 -2.72 -5.52
N HIS A 125 -2.32 -2.40 -6.46
CA HIS A 125 -0.88 -2.61 -6.28
C HIS A 125 -0.27 -1.70 -5.22
N LEU A 126 -0.71 -0.45 -5.15
CA LEU A 126 -0.31 0.49 -4.09
C LEU A 126 -0.59 -0.10 -2.70
N ASN A 127 -1.79 -0.66 -2.49
CA ASN A 127 -2.17 -1.28 -1.22
C ASN A 127 -1.25 -2.47 -0.85
N HIS A 128 -0.82 -3.25 -1.84
CA HIS A 128 0.15 -4.34 -1.65
C HIS A 128 1.54 -3.82 -1.29
N TYR A 129 1.99 -2.72 -1.90
CA TYR A 129 3.25 -2.06 -1.54
C TYR A 129 3.23 -1.45 -0.15
N ALA A 130 2.12 -0.83 0.25
CA ALA A 130 1.94 -0.25 1.58
C ALA A 130 2.10 -1.32 2.67
N LYS A 131 1.48 -2.48 2.46
CA LYS A 131 1.59 -3.66 3.34
C LYS A 131 2.92 -4.37 3.27
N ALA A 132 3.74 -4.06 2.28
CA ALA A 132 5.12 -4.53 2.21
C ALA A 132 6.10 -3.57 2.92
N GLY A 133 5.60 -2.63 3.73
CA GLY A 133 6.43 -1.72 4.54
C GLY A 133 6.57 -0.30 3.98
N ASN A 134 5.83 0.06 2.93
CA ASN A 134 5.80 1.42 2.38
C ASN A 134 4.53 2.16 2.84
N GLN A 135 4.29 2.22 4.16
CA GLN A 135 3.00 2.67 4.71
C GLN A 135 2.62 4.12 4.34
N TYR A 136 3.60 4.97 4.03
CA TYR A 136 3.38 6.33 3.52
C TYR A 136 2.46 6.37 2.29
N LEU A 137 2.43 5.29 1.50
CA LEU A 137 1.55 5.18 0.33
C LEU A 137 0.06 5.23 0.68
N TYR A 138 -0.34 4.93 1.92
CA TYR A 138 -1.73 5.06 2.33
C TYR A 138 -2.24 6.52 2.26
N ASP A 139 -1.36 7.52 2.32
CA ASP A 139 -1.75 8.92 2.11
C ASP A 139 -2.17 9.16 0.65
N LEU A 140 -1.42 8.61 -0.31
CA LEU A 140 -1.79 8.64 -1.73
C LEU A 140 -3.09 7.85 -1.99
N LYS A 141 -3.26 6.70 -1.34
CA LYS A 141 -4.52 5.94 -1.39
C LYS A 141 -5.71 6.78 -0.90
N GLU A 142 -5.53 7.51 0.20
CA GLU A 142 -6.58 8.36 0.75
C GLU A 142 -7.00 9.44 -0.24
N LEU A 143 -6.06 10.10 -0.93
CA LEU A 143 -6.36 11.09 -1.96
C LEU A 143 -7.14 10.47 -3.13
N VAL A 144 -6.69 9.35 -3.67
CA VAL A 144 -7.38 8.68 -4.80
C VAL A 144 -8.80 8.26 -4.43
N LEU A 145 -9.00 7.67 -3.24
CA LEU A 145 -10.34 7.28 -2.79
C LEU A 145 -11.22 8.49 -2.49
N GLN A 146 -10.65 9.59 -2.01
CA GLN A 146 -11.37 10.84 -1.84
C GLN A 146 -11.85 11.35 -3.21
N THR A 147 -10.99 11.40 -4.23
CA THR A 147 -11.37 11.77 -5.60
C THR A 147 -12.45 10.84 -6.18
N PHE A 148 -12.45 9.54 -5.84
CA PHE A 148 -13.55 8.64 -6.21
C PHE A 148 -14.90 9.10 -5.64
N VAL A 149 -14.92 9.54 -4.38
CA VAL A 149 -16.13 10.11 -3.76
C VAL A 149 -16.57 11.39 -4.48
N GLU A 150 -15.62 12.25 -4.83
CA GLU A 150 -15.90 13.57 -5.39
C GLU A 150 -16.38 13.52 -6.84
N GLN A 151 -15.92 12.53 -7.63
CA GLN A 151 -16.06 12.55 -9.09
C GLN A 151 -16.87 11.39 -9.69
N TYR A 152 -17.11 10.31 -8.94
CA TYR A 152 -17.67 9.06 -9.49
C TYR A 152 -18.83 8.47 -8.69
N THR A 153 -19.22 9.05 -7.55
CA THR A 153 -20.30 8.48 -6.72
C THR A 153 -21.68 8.56 -7.38
N ASP A 154 -21.87 9.49 -8.32
CA ASP A 154 -23.13 9.68 -9.03
C ASP A 154 -23.32 8.74 -10.23
N ASP A 155 -22.26 8.07 -10.70
CA ASP A 155 -22.27 7.32 -11.98
C ASP A 155 -22.60 5.82 -11.85
N ASP A 156 -23.12 5.36 -10.71
CA ASP A 156 -23.33 3.93 -10.37
C ASP A 156 -22.06 3.02 -10.39
N LEU A 157 -20.93 3.53 -10.90
CA LEU A 157 -19.64 2.83 -11.01
C LEU A 157 -18.99 2.60 -9.64
N VAL A 158 -19.16 3.54 -8.71
CA VAL A 158 -18.58 3.50 -7.37
C VAL A 158 -19.70 3.42 -6.34
N LYS A 159 -19.78 2.29 -5.64
CA LYS A 159 -20.71 2.11 -4.52
C LYS A 159 -19.92 2.16 -3.23
N VAL A 160 -20.27 3.09 -2.34
CA VAL A 160 -19.67 3.17 -1.01
C VAL A 160 -20.65 2.68 0.04
N SER A 161 -20.21 1.78 0.91
CA SER A 161 -21.00 1.21 2.02
C SER A 161 -20.30 1.47 3.36
N PHE A 162 -21.07 1.68 4.43
CA PHE A 162 -20.53 1.74 5.78
C PHE A 162 -20.53 0.36 6.41
N ILE A 163 -19.38 -0.05 6.91
CA ILE A 163 -19.22 -1.29 7.68
C ILE A 163 -18.99 -0.90 9.12
N GLU A 164 -19.96 -1.25 9.97
CA GLU A 164 -19.85 -1.04 11.41
C GLU A 164 -18.92 -2.09 12.02
N GLY A 165 -17.75 -1.65 12.46
CA GLY A 165 -16.87 -2.44 13.31
C GLY A 165 -17.01 -2.08 14.79
N ASP A 166 -16.50 -2.97 15.64
CA ASP A 166 -16.58 -2.84 17.09
C ASP A 166 -15.77 -1.65 17.63
N ASN A 167 -16.06 -1.32 18.88
CA ASN A 167 -15.28 -0.32 19.61
C ASN A 167 -13.96 -0.95 20.07
N LYS A 168 -12.86 -0.21 19.94
CA LYS A 168 -11.60 -0.65 20.54
C LYS A 168 -11.62 -0.32 22.01
N VAL A 169 -11.39 -1.33 22.84
CA VAL A 169 -11.24 -1.13 24.28
C VAL A 169 -9.76 -1.16 24.64
N ILE A 170 -9.32 -0.13 25.37
CA ILE A 170 -8.00 -0.07 25.97
C ILE A 170 -8.15 -0.32 27.48
N LEU A 171 -7.59 -1.43 27.94
CA LEU A 171 -7.61 -1.81 29.35
C LEU A 171 -6.90 -0.77 30.22
N CYS A 172 -7.51 -0.43 31.36
CA CYS A 172 -6.85 0.34 32.40
C CYS A 172 -5.71 -0.48 33.06
N PRO A 173 -4.80 0.15 33.82
CA PRO A 173 -3.69 -0.57 34.47
C PRO A 173 -4.13 -1.76 35.33
N GLU A 174 -5.25 -1.63 36.03
CA GLU A 174 -5.81 -2.69 36.89
C GLU A 174 -6.28 -3.90 36.07
N CYS A 175 -7.06 -3.69 35.01
CA CYS A 175 -7.50 -4.78 34.14
C CYS A 175 -6.32 -5.43 33.38
N LYS A 176 -5.27 -4.67 33.05
CA LYS A 176 -4.03 -5.25 32.48
C LYS A 176 -3.32 -6.16 33.47
N ALA A 177 -3.24 -5.76 34.74
CA ALA A 177 -2.65 -6.58 35.79
C ALA A 177 -3.46 -7.88 36.00
N GLN A 178 -4.79 -7.77 36.05
CA GLN A 178 -5.68 -8.93 36.18
C GLN A 178 -5.61 -9.88 34.98
N ALA A 179 -5.52 -9.36 33.76
CA ALA A 179 -5.31 -10.19 32.57
C ALA A 179 -4.00 -10.97 32.65
N LYS A 180 -2.92 -10.31 33.08
CA LYS A 180 -1.60 -10.92 33.24
C LYS A 180 -1.58 -11.97 34.36
N GLU A 181 -2.20 -11.71 35.51
CA GLU A 181 -2.34 -12.68 36.61
C GLU A 181 -3.08 -13.94 36.17
N ARG A 182 -4.06 -13.80 35.27
CA ARG A 182 -4.83 -14.92 34.72
C ARG A 182 -4.17 -15.58 33.51
N GLY A 183 -2.99 -15.12 33.08
CA GLY A 183 -2.30 -15.63 31.90
C GLY A 183 -3.08 -15.43 30.59
N MET A 184 -4.00 -14.46 30.55
CA MET A 184 -4.83 -14.16 29.38
C MET A 184 -4.22 -13.02 28.57
N SER A 185 -4.38 -13.07 27.25
CA SER A 185 -4.21 -11.88 26.42
C SER A 185 -5.27 -10.84 26.77
N TYR A 186 -5.00 -9.57 26.41
CA TYR A 186 -5.97 -8.50 26.68
C TYR A 186 -7.29 -8.69 25.93
N LEU A 187 -7.27 -9.34 24.76
CA LEU A 187 -8.48 -9.66 24.00
C LEU A 187 -9.29 -10.76 24.70
N GLU A 188 -8.64 -11.87 25.08
CA GLU A 188 -9.31 -12.95 25.83
C GLU A 188 -9.88 -12.46 27.16
N TYR A 189 -9.16 -11.58 27.85
CA TYR A 189 -9.64 -10.98 29.08
C TYR A 189 -10.88 -10.10 28.85
N LEU A 190 -10.87 -9.30 27.77
CA LEU A 190 -12.00 -8.46 27.39
C LEU A 190 -13.22 -9.29 27.00
N ASP A 191 -13.04 -10.37 26.26
CA ASP A 191 -14.13 -11.26 25.86
C ASP A 191 -14.75 -11.97 27.08
N ALA A 192 -13.92 -12.36 28.05
CA ALA A 192 -14.36 -13.08 29.25
C ALA A 192 -15.01 -12.18 30.31
N THR A 193 -14.53 -10.95 30.47
CA THR A 193 -14.89 -10.09 31.62
C THR A 193 -15.52 -8.75 31.23
N GLY A 194 -15.46 -8.39 29.95
CA GLY A 194 -15.86 -7.08 29.47
C GLY A 194 -14.91 -5.96 29.88
N ALA A 195 -15.31 -4.73 29.55
CA ALA A 195 -14.55 -3.52 29.86
C ALA A 195 -15.11 -2.84 31.12
N CYS A 196 -14.25 -2.55 32.10
CA CYS A 196 -14.65 -1.78 33.29
C CYS A 196 -14.84 -0.28 32.97
N PRO A 197 -15.47 0.52 33.84
CA PRO A 197 -15.69 1.96 33.61
C PRO A 197 -14.42 2.79 33.45
N ARG A 198 -13.27 2.31 33.95
CA ARG A 198 -11.95 2.97 33.81
C ARG A 198 -11.24 2.60 32.51
N CYS A 199 -11.73 1.62 31.76
CA CYS A 199 -11.18 1.27 30.45
C CYS A 199 -11.66 2.29 29.40
N THR A 200 -10.74 2.71 28.53
CA THR A 200 -11.09 3.66 27.46
C THR A 200 -11.75 2.93 26.32
N ARG A 201 -12.87 3.47 25.81
CA ARG A 201 -13.54 2.97 24.61
C ARG A 201 -13.35 3.97 23.46
N GLU A 202 -12.69 3.53 22.42
CA GLU A 202 -12.60 4.28 21.16
C GLU A 202 -13.76 3.84 20.27
N PHE A 203 -14.77 4.71 20.18
CA PHE A 203 -15.97 4.44 19.41
C PHE A 203 -15.69 4.34 17.91
N LYS A 204 -16.28 3.32 17.26
CA LYS A 204 -16.17 3.10 15.80
C LYS A 204 -14.73 2.96 15.30
N TYR A 205 -13.80 2.53 16.17
CA TYR A 205 -12.38 2.39 15.82
C TYR A 205 -12.18 1.40 14.66
N TYR A 206 -12.89 0.28 14.69
CA TYR A 206 -12.84 -0.73 13.63
C TYR A 206 -13.85 -0.51 12.51
N SER A 207 -14.66 0.56 12.56
CA SER A 207 -15.60 0.85 11.49
C SER A 207 -14.89 1.38 10.24
N LEU A 208 -15.36 0.96 9.07
CA LEU A 208 -14.74 1.25 7.77
C LEU A 208 -15.79 1.76 6.78
N TYR A 209 -15.33 2.49 5.75
CA TYR A 209 -16.07 2.59 4.50
C TYR A 209 -15.49 1.60 3.49
N GLU A 210 -16.37 0.86 2.82
CA GLU A 210 -16.07 -0.06 1.74
C GLU A 210 -16.44 0.58 0.41
N PHE A 211 -15.45 0.73 -0.46
CA PHE A 211 -15.57 1.21 -1.82
C PHE A 211 -15.61 0.01 -2.75
N ILE A 212 -16.74 -0.19 -3.42
CA ILE A 212 -16.94 -1.25 -4.41
C ILE A 212 -17.02 -0.59 -5.77
N ILE A 213 -16.03 -0.84 -6.61
CA ILE A 213 -16.01 -0.39 -8.00
C ILE A 213 -16.33 -1.60 -8.86
N SER A 214 -17.32 -1.49 -9.74
CA SER A 214 -17.75 -2.61 -10.58
C SER A 214 -18.15 -2.15 -11.97
N HIS A 215 -17.57 -2.78 -12.99
CA HIS A 215 -17.91 -2.55 -14.39
C HIS A 215 -17.62 -3.80 -15.22
N GLY A 216 -18.66 -4.40 -15.81
CA GLY A 216 -18.52 -5.69 -16.49
C GLY A 216 -17.90 -6.76 -15.57
N GLU A 217 -16.81 -7.36 -16.03
CA GLU A 217 -16.03 -8.37 -15.27
C GLU A 217 -15.08 -7.77 -14.21
N TYR A 218 -14.89 -6.44 -14.21
CA TYR A 218 -13.99 -5.79 -13.28
C TYR A 218 -14.68 -5.52 -11.95
N ARG A 219 -14.07 -5.98 -10.86
CA ARG A 219 -14.53 -5.70 -9.50
C ARG A 219 -13.36 -5.41 -8.57
N PHE A 220 -13.35 -4.20 -8.01
CA PHE A 220 -12.38 -3.78 -7.01
C PHE A 220 -13.08 -3.47 -5.69
N CYS A 221 -12.37 -3.75 -4.59
CA CYS A 221 -12.83 -3.47 -3.24
C CYS A 221 -11.71 -2.80 -2.45
N PHE A 222 -12.00 -1.63 -1.90
CA PHE A 222 -11.06 -0.90 -1.05
C PHE A 222 -11.73 -0.50 0.26
N HIS A 223 -10.94 -0.53 1.33
CA HIS A 223 -11.39 -0.11 2.65
C HIS A 223 -10.58 1.09 3.13
N THR A 224 -11.25 1.98 3.85
CA THR A 224 -10.66 3.12 4.54
C THR A 224 -11.33 3.31 5.91
N PRO A 225 -10.59 3.74 6.96
CA PRO A 225 -11.19 3.98 8.27
C PRO A 225 -12.35 4.98 8.23
N TYR A 226 -13.40 4.71 9.00
CA TYR A 226 -14.54 5.61 9.16
C TYR A 226 -14.11 7.02 9.58
N SER A 227 -13.19 7.12 10.54
CA SER A 227 -12.66 8.38 11.05
C SER A 227 -11.99 9.23 9.96
N THR A 228 -11.35 8.58 9.00
CA THR A 228 -10.68 9.21 7.86
C THR A 228 -11.68 9.68 6.81
N ALA A 229 -12.58 8.81 6.35
CA ALA A 229 -13.39 9.09 5.16
C ALA A 229 -14.71 9.82 5.43
N LYS A 230 -15.22 9.82 6.67
CA LYS A 230 -16.49 10.51 7.01
C LYS A 230 -16.48 12.01 6.64
N LYS A 231 -15.31 12.65 6.62
CA LYS A 231 -15.15 14.07 6.26
C LYS A 231 -15.23 14.31 4.76
N TRP A 232 -14.87 13.32 3.93
CA TRP A 232 -14.87 13.45 2.47
C TRP A 232 -16.28 13.70 1.94
N PHE A 233 -17.26 12.91 2.40
CA PHE A 233 -18.66 13.08 2.02
C PHE A 233 -19.21 14.45 2.40
N LYS A 234 -18.87 14.96 3.59
CA LYS A 234 -19.31 16.28 4.05
C LYS A 234 -18.83 17.40 3.14
N ASN A 235 -17.61 17.31 2.64
CA ASN A 235 -17.00 18.34 1.81
C ASN A 235 -17.71 18.49 0.45
N VAL A 236 -18.30 17.42 -0.07
CA VAL A 236 -19.08 17.42 -1.32
C VAL A 236 -20.59 17.50 -1.11
N GLY A 237 -21.04 17.86 0.08
CA GLY A 237 -22.48 17.95 0.40
C GLY A 237 -23.22 16.60 0.39
N LEU A 238 -22.50 15.48 0.22
CA LEU A 238 -23.07 14.15 0.27
C LEU A 238 -23.23 13.69 1.72
N ARG A 239 -24.32 12.98 2.01
CA ARG A 239 -24.42 12.26 3.28
C ARG A 239 -23.57 11.00 3.18
N PRO A 240 -22.69 10.74 4.17
CA PRO A 240 -21.98 9.48 4.20
C PRO A 240 -22.98 8.32 4.18
N PRO A 241 -22.72 7.25 3.40
CA PRO A 241 -23.58 6.08 3.38
C PRO A 241 -23.80 5.57 4.80
N GLN A 242 -25.06 5.37 5.20
CA GLN A 242 -25.43 4.78 6.48
C GLN A 242 -25.95 3.35 6.35
N THR A 243 -25.98 2.80 5.13
CA THR A 243 -26.49 1.46 4.88
C THR A 243 -25.61 0.44 5.60
N HIS A 244 -26.07 -0.01 6.77
CA HIS A 244 -25.42 -1.01 7.59
C HIS A 244 -25.42 -2.32 6.82
N LYS A 245 -24.25 -2.73 6.32
CA LYS A 245 -24.04 -4.14 5.99
C LYS A 245 -23.62 -4.85 7.27
N PRO A 246 -24.23 -6.00 7.62
CA PRO A 246 -23.77 -6.79 8.76
C PRO A 246 -22.28 -7.12 8.58
N GLN A 247 -21.55 -7.27 9.69
CA GLN A 247 -20.21 -7.87 9.65
C GLN A 247 -20.33 -9.15 8.83
N ARG A 248 -19.63 -9.22 7.69
CA ARG A 248 -19.56 -10.46 6.93
C ARG A 248 -18.69 -11.41 7.75
N GLU A 249 -19.26 -12.52 8.20
CA GLU A 249 -18.47 -13.64 8.72
C GLU A 249 -17.52 -14.10 7.61
N GLY A 250 -16.24 -13.87 7.85
CA GLY A 250 -15.19 -14.06 6.87
C GLY A 250 -14.06 -13.14 7.28
N ALA A 251 -12.90 -13.72 7.59
CA ALA A 251 -11.69 -12.93 7.77
C ALA A 251 -11.62 -11.94 6.60
N TYR A 252 -11.74 -10.64 6.87
CA TYR A 252 -11.27 -9.63 5.94
C TYR A 252 -9.84 -10.07 5.68
N THR A 253 -9.58 -10.73 4.54
CA THR A 253 -8.21 -11.00 4.16
C THR A 253 -7.67 -9.63 3.87
N PHE A 254 -7.17 -8.96 4.92
CA PHE A 254 -6.40 -7.75 4.83
C PHE A 254 -5.36 -8.10 3.77
N GLY A 255 -5.59 -7.60 2.55
CA GLY A 255 -4.91 -8.08 1.35
C GLY A 255 -3.40 -8.27 1.56
N ARG A 256 -2.79 -9.19 0.85
CA ARG A 256 -1.39 -9.56 1.03
C ARG A 256 -0.40 -8.42 0.71
N SER A 257 0.85 -8.57 1.16
CA SER A 257 1.96 -7.78 0.65
C SER A 257 2.24 -8.11 -0.83
N VAL A 258 2.86 -7.17 -1.54
CA VAL A 258 3.28 -7.35 -2.94
C VAL A 258 4.28 -8.51 -3.06
N TYR A 259 4.12 -9.35 -4.07
CA TYR A 259 5.11 -10.40 -4.37
C TYR A 259 6.28 -9.83 -5.18
N GLU A 260 7.46 -10.42 -5.04
CA GLU A 260 8.65 -9.98 -5.80
C GLU A 260 8.41 -9.95 -7.32
N SER A 261 7.81 -11.00 -7.88
CA SER A 261 7.48 -11.06 -9.31
C SER A 261 6.36 -10.09 -9.72
N GLU A 262 5.57 -9.58 -8.78
CA GLU A 262 4.59 -8.51 -9.04
C GLU A 262 5.31 -7.16 -9.10
N ALA A 263 6.18 -6.91 -8.12
CA ALA A 263 6.93 -5.67 -8.02
C ALA A 263 7.95 -5.45 -9.14
N GLN A 264 8.30 -6.51 -9.88
CA GLN A 264 9.11 -6.45 -11.10
C GLN A 264 8.31 -6.12 -12.36
N VAL A 265 7.00 -6.35 -12.38
CA VAL A 265 6.12 -6.14 -13.55
C VAL A 265 5.36 -4.82 -13.43
N VAL A 266 4.91 -4.51 -12.22
CA VAL A 266 4.22 -3.28 -11.87
C VAL A 266 5.13 -2.58 -10.88
N GLU A 267 5.95 -1.67 -11.36
CA GLU A 267 6.97 -1.03 -10.54
C GLU A 267 6.35 -0.04 -9.55
N LEU A 268 7.00 0.17 -8.39
CA LEU A 268 6.51 1.14 -7.40
C LEU A 268 6.44 2.56 -8.00
N ILE A 269 7.42 2.93 -8.82
CA ILE A 269 7.46 4.24 -9.47
C ILE A 269 6.32 4.43 -10.47
N GLU A 270 5.96 3.37 -11.21
CA GLU A 270 4.83 3.36 -12.14
C GLU A 270 3.52 3.55 -11.37
N VAL A 271 3.31 2.79 -10.30
CA VAL A 271 2.11 2.90 -9.45
C VAL A 271 1.92 4.33 -8.92
N ILE A 272 2.99 4.95 -8.40
CA ILE A 272 2.90 6.32 -7.88
C ILE A 272 2.61 7.31 -9.01
N LYS A 273 3.34 7.21 -10.14
CA LYS A 273 3.16 8.10 -11.28
C LYS A 273 1.73 8.05 -11.83
N GLU A 274 1.22 6.86 -12.09
CA GLU A 274 -0.09 6.68 -12.72
C GLU A 274 -1.23 7.15 -11.82
N LEU A 275 -1.14 6.93 -10.51
CA LEU A 275 -2.12 7.46 -9.57
C LEU A 275 -2.03 8.98 -9.38
N GLN A 276 -0.83 9.56 -9.46
CA GLN A 276 -0.68 11.02 -9.43
C GLN A 276 -1.14 11.68 -10.73
N ASN A 277 -0.93 11.03 -11.87
CA ASN A 277 -1.46 11.50 -13.15
C ASN A 277 -3.00 11.48 -13.12
N PHE A 278 -3.59 10.38 -12.64
CA PHE A 278 -5.03 10.31 -12.39
C PHE A 278 -5.53 11.47 -11.50
N LEU A 279 -4.81 11.79 -10.42
CA LEU A 279 -5.14 12.89 -9.52
C LEU A 279 -4.98 14.27 -10.19
N ALA A 280 -3.96 14.43 -11.05
CA ALA A 280 -3.69 15.66 -11.77
C ALA A 280 -4.83 16.03 -12.75
N ASP A 281 -5.51 15.04 -13.33
CA ASP A 281 -6.70 15.25 -14.16
C ASP A 281 -7.84 15.97 -13.41
N PHE A 282 -7.80 15.95 -12.06
CA PHE A 282 -8.74 16.63 -11.18
C PHE A 282 -8.11 17.81 -10.42
N GLY A 283 -6.94 18.29 -10.85
CA GLY A 283 -6.26 19.44 -10.27
C GLY A 283 -5.64 19.19 -8.88
N VAL A 284 -5.37 17.93 -8.54
CA VAL A 284 -4.70 17.57 -7.28
C VAL A 284 -3.19 17.48 -7.51
N GLU A 285 -2.43 18.29 -6.76
CA GLU A 285 -0.97 18.32 -6.82
C GLU A 285 -0.32 16.97 -6.44
N PRO A 286 0.84 16.62 -7.03
CA PRO A 286 1.52 15.37 -6.74
C PRO A 286 2.03 15.33 -5.30
N LEU A 287 1.68 14.27 -4.58
CA LEU A 287 2.06 14.07 -3.18
C LEU A 287 3.53 13.62 -3.02
N ILE A 288 4.04 12.88 -4.01
CA ILE A 288 5.35 12.25 -4.00
C ILE A 288 6.08 12.65 -5.29
N GLU A 289 7.25 13.24 -5.15
CA GLU A 289 8.09 13.59 -6.30
C GLU A 289 8.57 12.32 -7.02
N THR A 290 8.28 12.18 -8.31
CA THR A 290 8.68 11.01 -9.11
C THR A 290 9.58 11.34 -10.29
N GLY A 291 9.87 12.62 -10.50
CA GLY A 291 10.85 13.09 -11.47
C GLY A 291 12.23 12.62 -11.03
N ILE A 292 12.94 11.93 -11.91
CA ILE A 292 14.40 11.92 -11.84
C ILE A 292 14.77 13.14 -12.66
N ARG A 293 15.56 14.08 -12.12
CA ARG A 293 16.19 15.06 -12.99
C ARG A 293 17.13 14.26 -13.87
N ASP A 294 16.68 13.96 -15.09
CA ASP A 294 17.51 13.37 -16.12
C ASP A 294 18.56 14.43 -16.47
N PHE A 295 19.68 14.36 -15.76
CA PHE A 295 20.88 15.10 -16.14
C PHE A 295 21.58 14.23 -17.16
N GLU A 296 21.44 14.61 -18.44
CA GLU A 296 22.31 14.18 -19.53
C GLU A 296 23.79 14.36 -19.17
#